data_AF-A0A6J6ZD63-F1
#
_entry.id   AF-A0A6J6ZD63-F1
#
_cell.length_a   1.000
_cell.length_b   1.000
_cell.length_c   1.000
_cell.angle_alpha   90.00
_cell.angle_beta   90.00
_cell.angle_gamma   90.00
#
_symmetry.space_group_name_H-M   'P 1'
#
loop_
_entity.id
_entity.type
_entity.pdbx_description
1 polymer ?
#
loop_
_entity_poly.entity_id
_entity_poly.type
_entity_poly.pdbx_seq_one_letter_code
_entity_poly.pdbx_strand_id
1 'polypeptide(L)'
;MGITIKELPFTIGPEKVVERIADLAKAKKIQGISDIIDLTDGQTGTNVVIELKNGFEPEAVLEQLFKLTPMEDAFAINAVALVKGRPQTLGLKELLQVFIDHRIEVVRRRSEFRKGKATARLTLVDGLLKAIIDIDKVIKIIRASDDATIAKDALIKGFKLNDEQVTYILDMPLRRLTKMSKIELETEQKELKSTIAALNTLLKSEDAIKKQVSTELDAVAKAFATPRRTRIGAA
;
A
#
# COMPACT_ATOMS: atom_id res chain seq x y z
N MET A 1 -34.12 2.47 36.56
CA MET A 1 -33.93 1.87 35.22
C MET A 1 -33.54 2.99 34.27
N GLY A 2 -32.55 2.78 33.41
CA GLY A 2 -32.02 3.82 32.54
C GLY A 2 -31.61 3.27 31.19
N ILE A 3 -31.38 4.17 30.24
CA ILE A 3 -30.90 3.85 28.90
C ILE A 3 -29.40 4.13 28.87
N THR A 4 -28.60 3.16 28.40
CA THR A 4 -27.16 3.33 28.25
C THR A 4 -26.78 3.26 26.77
N ILE A 5 -26.15 4.32 26.27
CA ILE A 5 -25.74 4.46 24.89
C ILE A 5 -24.22 4.20 24.81
N LYS A 6 -23.84 3.18 24.04
CA LYS A 6 -22.43 2.77 23.87
C LYS A 6 -21.85 3.08 22.49
N GLU A 7 -22.71 3.29 21.50
CA GLU A 7 -22.33 3.53 20.11
C GLU A 7 -23.27 4.59 19.54
N LEU A 8 -22.74 5.48 18.70
CA LEU A 8 -23.47 6.57 18.08
C LEU A 8 -23.26 6.56 16.56
N PRO A 9 -24.14 7.23 15.78
CA PRO A 9 -23.97 7.36 14.35
C PRO A 9 -22.62 8.01 13.96
N PHE A 10 -22.19 7.72 12.74
CA PHE A 10 -20.96 8.28 12.20
C PHE A 10 -21.03 9.82 12.20
N THR A 11 -19.97 10.49 12.66
CA THR A 11 -19.85 11.96 12.85
C THR A 11 -20.61 12.58 14.02
N ILE A 12 -21.35 11.79 14.81
CA ILE A 12 -22.07 12.29 15.99
C ILE A 12 -21.29 11.98 17.27
N GLY A 13 -20.90 13.03 18.00
CA GLY A 13 -20.29 12.90 19.33
C GLY A 13 -21.33 12.90 20.45
N PRO A 14 -20.99 12.34 21.63
CA PRO A 14 -21.88 12.29 22.80
C PRO A 14 -22.33 13.68 23.25
N GLU A 15 -21.46 14.69 23.15
CA GLU A 15 -21.74 16.06 23.57
C GLU A 15 -22.97 16.65 22.87
N LYS A 16 -23.10 16.44 21.56
CA LYS A 16 -24.22 16.94 20.75
C LYS A 16 -25.53 16.23 21.09
N VAL A 17 -25.44 14.95 21.44
CA VAL A 17 -26.60 14.15 21.87
C VAL A 17 -27.07 14.63 23.24
N VAL A 18 -26.16 14.78 24.20
CA VAL A 18 -26.47 15.24 25.57
C VAL A 18 -27.09 16.63 25.56
N GLU A 19 -26.49 17.59 24.83
CA GLU A 19 -27.03 18.95 24.68
C GLU A 19 -28.45 18.93 24.11
N ARG A 20 -28.66 18.16 23.03
CA ARG A 20 -29.97 18.08 22.38
C ARG A 20 -31.03 17.47 23.29
N ILE A 21 -30.69 16.42 24.03
CA ILE A 21 -31.62 15.79 24.98
C ILE A 21 -31.95 16.75 26.12
N ALA A 22 -30.97 17.46 26.66
CA ALA A 22 -31.18 18.45 27.72
C ALA A 22 -32.14 19.56 27.28
N ASP A 23 -32.00 20.06 26.05
CA ASP A 23 -32.92 21.05 25.47
C ASP A 23 -34.35 20.52 25.31
N LEU A 24 -34.49 19.29 24.82
CA LEU A 24 -35.79 18.64 24.64
C LEU A 24 -36.49 18.35 25.98
N ALA A 25 -35.72 18.00 27.01
CA ALA A 25 -36.21 17.81 28.37
C ALA A 25 -36.67 19.14 29.00
N LYS A 26 -35.87 20.21 28.88
CA LYS A 26 -36.24 21.57 29.33
C LYS A 26 -37.50 22.09 28.63
N ALA A 27 -37.61 21.85 27.33
CA ALA A 27 -38.77 22.21 26.52
C ALA A 27 -40.00 21.31 26.75
N LYS A 28 -39.91 20.31 27.66
CA LYS A 28 -40.95 19.30 27.94
C LYS A 28 -41.42 18.53 26.70
N LYS A 29 -40.59 18.45 25.66
CA LYS A 29 -40.85 17.66 24.44
C LYS A 29 -40.60 16.18 24.65
N ILE A 30 -39.63 15.85 25.50
CA ILE A 30 -39.41 14.49 26.01
C ILE A 30 -39.64 14.53 27.52
N GLN A 31 -40.48 13.63 28.01
CA GLN A 31 -40.79 13.50 29.43
C GLN A 31 -40.16 12.22 29.99
N GLY A 32 -40.00 12.17 31.31
CA GLY A 32 -39.48 10.98 31.98
C GLY A 32 -37.97 10.91 32.09
N ILE A 33 -37.22 11.88 31.60
CA ILE A 33 -35.77 11.99 31.85
C ILE A 33 -35.56 12.62 33.24
N SER A 34 -34.82 11.91 34.09
CA SER A 34 -34.41 12.35 35.42
C SER A 34 -33.09 13.09 35.34
N ASP A 35 -32.07 12.44 34.78
CA ASP A 35 -30.72 12.98 34.63
C ASP A 35 -30.02 12.38 33.40
N ILE A 36 -28.97 13.06 32.93
CA ILE A 36 -28.13 12.61 31.81
C ILE A 36 -26.67 12.76 32.23
N ILE A 37 -25.96 11.64 32.28
CA ILE A 37 -24.57 11.58 32.73
C ILE A 37 -23.72 11.07 31.57
N ASP A 38 -22.77 11.89 31.12
CA ASP A 38 -21.75 11.47 30.16
C ASP A 38 -20.56 10.88 30.92
N LEU A 39 -20.39 9.57 30.81
CA LEU A 39 -19.28 8.80 31.35
C LEU A 39 -18.29 8.39 30.25
N THR A 40 -18.33 9.07 29.10
CA THR A 40 -17.42 8.81 27.98
C THR A 40 -15.98 9.14 28.38
N ASP A 41 -15.10 8.14 28.30
CA ASP A 41 -13.67 8.33 28.50
C ASP A 41 -12.84 7.51 27.49
N GLY A 42 -11.52 7.72 27.49
CA GLY A 42 -10.61 7.02 26.58
C GLY A 42 -10.43 5.53 26.86
N GLN A 43 -10.92 5.01 28.00
CA GLN A 43 -10.76 3.61 28.40
C GLN A 43 -12.03 2.78 28.14
N THR A 44 -13.20 3.37 28.38
CA THR A 44 -14.52 2.76 28.28
C THR A 44 -15.21 3.06 26.95
N GLY A 45 -14.74 4.08 26.22
CA GLY A 45 -15.36 4.55 24.97
C GLY A 45 -16.61 5.38 25.24
N THR A 46 -17.46 5.55 24.23
CA THR A 46 -18.73 6.26 24.38
C THR A 46 -19.61 5.58 25.43
N ASN A 47 -20.03 6.34 26.44
CA ASN A 47 -20.86 5.83 27.53
C ASN A 47 -21.77 6.93 28.07
N VAL A 48 -22.93 7.12 27.46
CA VAL A 48 -23.93 8.09 27.91
C VAL A 48 -25.05 7.37 28.63
N VAL A 49 -25.31 7.75 29.88
CA VAL A 49 -26.34 7.17 30.74
C VAL A 49 -27.48 8.16 30.90
N ILE A 50 -28.69 7.73 30.51
CA ILE A 50 -29.92 8.50 30.67
C ILE A 50 -30.73 7.83 31.78
N GLU A 51 -30.88 8.53 32.90
CA GLU A 51 -31.69 8.07 34.01
C GLU A 51 -33.15 8.46 33.79
N LEU A 52 -34.06 7.51 34.03
CA LEU A 52 -35.50 7.73 33.85
C LEU A 52 -36.21 7.87 35.18
N LYS A 53 -37.25 8.71 35.21
CA LYS A 53 -38.16 8.87 36.35
C LYS A 53 -39.05 7.64 36.49
N ASN A 54 -39.45 7.34 37.72
CA ASN A 54 -40.38 6.25 38.00
C ASN A 54 -41.71 6.44 37.26
N GLY A 55 -42.23 5.37 36.65
CA GLY A 55 -43.48 5.37 35.90
C GLY A 55 -43.34 5.63 34.39
N PHE A 56 -42.11 5.74 33.87
CA PHE A 56 -41.85 5.85 32.43
C PHE A 56 -41.25 4.55 31.88
N GLU A 57 -41.80 4.08 30.76
CA GLU A 57 -41.31 2.91 30.04
C GLU A 57 -40.04 3.27 29.23
N PRO A 58 -38.90 2.58 29.44
CA PRO A 58 -37.65 2.89 28.75
C PRO A 58 -37.73 2.81 27.22
N GLU A 59 -38.48 1.84 26.69
CA GLU A 59 -38.63 1.66 25.23
C GLU A 59 -39.35 2.83 24.57
N ALA A 60 -40.39 3.37 25.23
CA ALA A 60 -41.14 4.51 24.71
C ALA A 60 -40.30 5.80 24.71
N VAL A 61 -39.45 5.98 25.73
CA VAL A 61 -38.50 7.12 25.76
C VAL A 61 -37.42 6.95 24.71
N LEU A 62 -36.91 5.73 24.51
CA LEU A 62 -35.91 5.43 23.48
C LEU A 62 -36.43 5.74 22.07
N GLU A 63 -37.68 5.37 21.76
CA GLU A 63 -38.29 5.68 20.46
C GLU A 63 -38.40 7.20 20.21
N GLN A 64 -38.73 7.98 21.25
CA GLN A 64 -38.74 9.44 21.15
C GLN A 64 -37.34 10.02 20.97
N LEU A 65 -36.34 9.46 21.65
CA LEU A 65 -34.94 9.87 21.52
C LEU A 65 -34.46 9.65 20.09
N PHE A 66 -34.74 8.50 19.46
CA PHE A 66 -34.38 8.28 18.06
C PHE A 66 -35.03 9.29 17.11
N LYS A 67 -36.31 9.62 17.31
CA LYS A 67 -37.03 10.57 16.43
C LYS A 67 -36.59 12.03 16.58
N LEU A 68 -36.17 12.46 17.77
CA LEU A 68 -36.00 13.88 18.10
C LEU A 68 -34.53 14.30 18.30
N THR A 69 -33.61 13.34 18.33
CA THR A 69 -32.19 13.55 18.62
C THR A 69 -31.34 12.94 17.49
N PRO A 70 -30.05 13.32 17.35
CA PRO A 70 -29.16 12.74 16.35
C PRO A 70 -28.66 11.32 16.73
N MET A 71 -29.35 10.62 17.63
CA MET A 71 -29.06 9.21 17.95
C MET A 71 -29.39 8.28 16.77
N GLU A 72 -30.30 8.69 15.90
CA GLU A 72 -30.57 8.07 14.61
C GLU A 72 -30.34 9.13 13.52
N ASP A 73 -29.51 8.82 12.53
CA ASP A 73 -29.20 9.74 11.44
C ASP A 73 -29.08 9.00 10.11
N ALA A 74 -29.42 9.69 9.02
CA ALA A 74 -29.37 9.15 7.67
C ALA A 74 -28.04 9.49 7.01
N PHE A 75 -27.26 8.47 6.67
CA PHE A 75 -26.03 8.66 5.90
C PHE A 75 -26.30 8.53 4.38
N ALA A 76 -26.44 9.66 3.69
CA ALA A 76 -26.61 9.68 2.24
C ALA A 76 -25.26 9.46 1.52
N ILE A 77 -25.14 8.37 0.77
CA ILE A 77 -23.93 8.03 0.04
C ILE A 77 -23.90 8.80 -1.29
N ASN A 78 -22.92 9.70 -1.45
CA ASN A 78 -22.57 10.31 -2.73
C ASN A 78 -21.07 10.13 -3.00
N ALA A 79 -20.72 9.05 -3.70
CA ALA A 79 -19.33 8.70 -3.96
C ALA A 79 -18.80 9.42 -5.21
N VAL A 80 -18.27 10.63 -5.01
CA VAL A 80 -17.60 11.41 -6.07
C VAL A 80 -16.09 11.30 -5.93
N ALA A 81 -15.40 10.96 -7.00
CA ALA A 81 -13.94 10.87 -7.05
C ALA A 81 -13.37 11.48 -8.33
N LEU A 82 -12.08 11.84 -8.30
CA LEU A 82 -11.35 12.27 -9.49
C LEU A 82 -10.80 11.04 -10.23
N VAL A 83 -11.37 10.76 -11.40
CA VAL A 83 -10.88 9.71 -12.30
C VAL A 83 -10.22 10.39 -13.48
N LYS A 84 -8.90 10.21 -13.61
CA LYS A 84 -8.07 10.85 -14.66
C LYS A 84 -8.25 12.37 -14.72
N GLY A 85 -8.29 13.00 -13.53
CA GLY A 85 -8.41 14.46 -13.39
C GLY A 85 -9.82 15.03 -13.58
N ARG A 86 -10.84 14.18 -13.78
CA ARG A 86 -12.24 14.63 -13.94
C ARG A 86 -13.10 14.11 -12.78
N PRO A 87 -13.98 14.95 -12.20
CA PRO A 87 -14.90 14.50 -11.16
C PRO A 87 -15.95 13.57 -11.77
N GLN A 88 -16.15 12.40 -11.16
CA GLN A 88 -17.15 11.42 -11.55
C GLN A 88 -17.85 10.88 -10.30
N THR A 89 -19.16 10.72 -10.38
CA THR A 89 -19.93 9.95 -9.39
C THR A 89 -19.86 8.47 -9.77
N LEU A 90 -19.43 7.63 -8.84
CA LEU A 90 -19.11 6.22 -9.09
C LEU A 90 -19.92 5.30 -8.19
N GLY A 91 -20.33 4.15 -8.73
CA GLY A 91 -20.83 3.02 -7.94
C GLY A 91 -19.69 2.23 -7.28
N LEU A 92 -20.05 1.30 -6.38
CA LEU A 92 -19.07 0.44 -5.69
C LEU A 92 -18.17 -0.35 -6.66
N LYS A 93 -18.76 -0.95 -7.70
CA LYS A 93 -18.00 -1.72 -8.70
C LYS A 93 -16.97 -0.86 -9.43
N GLU A 94 -17.35 0.37 -9.79
CA GLU A 94 -16.50 1.29 -10.53
C GLU A 94 -15.36 1.79 -9.65
N LEU A 95 -15.63 2.12 -8.38
CA LEU A 95 -14.60 2.45 -7.40
C LEU A 95 -13.55 1.34 -7.26
N LEU A 96 -14.02 0.09 -7.11
CA LEU A 96 -13.15 -1.08 -7.03
C LEU A 96 -12.33 -1.26 -8.31
N GLN A 97 -12.94 -1.06 -9.48
CA GLN A 97 -12.25 -1.17 -10.76
C GLN A 97 -11.13 -0.12 -10.89
N VAL A 98 -11.41 1.15 -10.58
CA VAL A 98 -10.40 2.22 -10.60
C VAL A 98 -9.22 1.90 -9.68
N PHE A 99 -9.50 1.37 -8.48
CA PHE A 99 -8.46 0.95 -7.55
C PHE A 99 -7.63 -0.22 -8.12
N ILE A 100 -8.28 -1.26 -8.66
CA ILE A 100 -7.60 -2.44 -9.21
C ILE A 100 -6.72 -2.06 -10.41
N ASP A 101 -7.25 -1.23 -11.32
CA ASP A 101 -6.51 -0.76 -12.50
C ASP A 101 -5.25 0.00 -12.09
N HIS A 102 -5.36 0.87 -11.08
CA HIS A 102 -4.21 1.56 -10.52
C HIS A 102 -3.19 0.59 -9.91
N ARG A 103 -3.64 -0.43 -9.17
CA ARG A 103 -2.74 -1.45 -8.60
C ARG A 103 -2.00 -2.25 -9.68
N ILE A 104 -2.68 -2.60 -10.77
CA ILE A 104 -2.07 -3.26 -11.93
C ILE A 104 -0.99 -2.37 -12.54
N GLU A 105 -1.27 -1.08 -12.75
CA GLU A 105 -0.30 -0.12 -13.28
C GLU A 105 0.94 -0.01 -12.36
N VAL A 106 0.72 0.14 -11.05
CA VAL A 106 1.81 0.23 -10.06
C VAL A 106 2.69 -1.02 -10.09
N VAL A 107 2.09 -2.21 -10.09
CA VAL A 107 2.85 -3.48 -10.15
C VAL A 107 3.60 -3.61 -11.47
N ARG A 108 3.00 -3.22 -12.60
CA ARG A 108 3.67 -3.20 -13.91
C ARG A 108 4.89 -2.29 -13.91
N ARG A 109 4.71 -1.01 -13.56
CA ARG A 109 5.79 0.01 -13.53
C ARG A 109 6.93 -0.39 -12.58
N ARG A 110 6.59 -0.91 -11.40
CA ARG A 110 7.57 -1.44 -10.44
C ARG A 110 8.37 -2.59 -11.04
N SER A 111 7.71 -3.50 -11.75
CA SER A 111 8.34 -4.69 -12.32
C SER A 111 9.22 -4.35 -13.52
N GLU A 112 8.79 -3.41 -14.37
CA GLU A 112 9.61 -2.84 -15.45
C GLU A 112 10.86 -2.15 -14.92
N PHE A 113 10.71 -1.32 -13.88
CA PHE A 113 11.84 -0.67 -13.23
C PHE A 113 12.86 -1.68 -12.67
N ARG A 114 12.37 -2.69 -11.94
CA ARG A 114 13.22 -3.77 -11.40
C ARG A 114 13.91 -4.56 -12.51
N LYS A 115 13.20 -4.86 -13.61
CA LYS A 115 13.76 -5.56 -14.77
C LYS A 115 14.86 -4.72 -15.42
N GLY A 116 14.63 -3.43 -15.62
CA GLY A 116 15.63 -2.51 -16.18
C GLY A 116 16.91 -2.50 -15.33
N LYS A 117 16.75 -2.33 -14.01
CA LYS A 117 17.88 -2.35 -13.06
C LYS A 117 18.64 -3.68 -13.08
N ALA A 118 17.92 -4.81 -13.06
CA ALA A 118 18.53 -6.14 -13.10
C ALA A 118 19.25 -6.38 -14.45
N THR A 119 18.67 -5.93 -15.56
CA THR A 119 19.27 -6.08 -16.90
C THR A 119 20.56 -5.26 -17.02
N ALA A 120 20.54 -4.00 -16.60
CA ALA A 120 21.73 -3.15 -16.60
C ALA A 120 22.85 -3.77 -15.74
N ARG A 121 22.50 -4.30 -14.56
CA ARG A 121 23.47 -5.00 -13.71
C ARG A 121 24.01 -6.26 -14.37
N LEU A 122 23.15 -7.07 -14.99
CA LEU A 122 23.55 -8.28 -15.68
C LEU A 122 24.52 -7.98 -16.83
N THR A 123 24.27 -6.93 -17.61
CA THR A 123 25.18 -6.49 -18.67
C THR A 123 26.57 -6.20 -18.14
N LEU A 124 26.70 -5.50 -17.00
CA LEU A 124 28.00 -5.26 -16.37
C LEU A 124 28.67 -6.57 -15.92
N VAL A 125 27.94 -7.42 -15.19
CA VAL A 125 28.45 -8.71 -14.68
C VAL A 125 28.92 -9.61 -15.83
N ASP A 126 28.18 -9.67 -16.95
CA ASP A 126 28.56 -10.42 -18.14
C ASP A 126 29.88 -9.90 -18.75
N GLY A 127 30.08 -8.57 -18.76
CA GLY A 127 31.32 -7.95 -19.21
C GLY A 127 32.51 -8.32 -18.32
N LEU A 128 32.32 -8.29 -16.99
CA LEU A 128 33.36 -8.66 -16.04
C LEU A 128 33.75 -10.13 -16.14
N LEU A 129 32.77 -11.03 -16.24
CA LEU A 129 33.05 -12.46 -16.36
C LEU A 129 33.82 -12.76 -17.65
N LYS A 130 33.48 -12.11 -18.77
CA LYS A 130 34.26 -12.21 -20.02
C LYS A 130 35.69 -11.69 -19.83
N ALA A 131 35.86 -10.54 -19.17
CA ALA A 131 37.17 -9.95 -18.92
C ALA A 131 38.04 -10.83 -18.00
N ILE A 132 37.44 -11.47 -16.99
CA ILE A 132 38.14 -12.36 -16.06
C ILE A 132 38.59 -13.66 -16.75
N ILE A 133 37.81 -14.18 -17.71
CA ILE A 133 38.19 -15.39 -18.47
C ILE A 133 39.49 -15.15 -19.26
N ASP A 134 39.62 -13.98 -19.89
CA ASP A 134 40.77 -13.61 -20.73
C ASP A 134 41.62 -12.49 -20.10
N ILE A 135 41.84 -12.57 -18.78
CA ILE A 135 42.43 -11.45 -18.02
C ILE A 135 43.83 -11.06 -18.50
N ASP A 136 44.65 -12.02 -18.92
CA ASP A 136 46.00 -11.74 -19.43
C ASP A 136 45.97 -10.86 -20.69
N LYS A 137 44.97 -11.09 -21.56
CA LYS A 137 44.77 -10.29 -22.77
C LYS A 137 44.27 -8.88 -22.43
N VAL A 138 43.36 -8.78 -21.46
CA VAL A 138 42.89 -7.48 -20.94
C VAL A 138 44.06 -6.68 -20.36
N ILE A 139 44.88 -7.27 -19.50
CA ILE A 139 46.05 -6.62 -18.90
C ILE A 139 47.06 -6.22 -19.98
N LYS A 140 47.30 -7.07 -20.99
CA LYS A 140 48.20 -6.75 -22.10
C LYS A 140 47.74 -5.53 -22.89
N ILE A 141 46.43 -5.43 -23.18
CA ILE A 141 45.85 -4.27 -23.88
C ILE A 141 45.99 -3.01 -23.03
N ILE A 142 45.68 -3.07 -21.74
CA ILE A 142 45.79 -1.93 -20.82
C ILE A 142 47.24 -1.46 -20.72
N ARG A 143 48.20 -2.37 -20.54
CA ARG A 143 49.63 -2.03 -20.42
C ARG A 143 50.27 -1.52 -21.72
N ALA A 144 49.70 -1.85 -22.88
CA ALA A 144 50.19 -1.41 -24.18
C ALA A 144 49.55 -0.08 -24.64
N SER A 145 48.57 0.44 -23.89
CA SER A 145 47.89 1.69 -24.22
C SER A 145 48.53 2.86 -23.46
N ASP A 146 48.73 3.98 -24.15
CA ASP A 146 49.36 5.17 -23.57
C ASP A 146 48.44 5.94 -22.61
N ASP A 147 47.12 5.81 -22.79
CA ASP A 147 46.12 6.42 -21.91
C ASP A 147 44.86 5.54 -21.75
N ALA A 148 43.98 5.95 -20.82
CA ALA A 148 42.75 5.24 -20.50
C ALA A 148 41.73 5.24 -21.66
N THR A 149 41.74 6.27 -22.51
CA THR A 149 40.81 6.38 -23.66
C THR A 149 41.20 5.37 -24.74
N ILE A 150 42.50 5.23 -25.04
CA ILE A 150 43.03 4.24 -25.99
C ILE A 150 42.77 2.83 -25.48
N ALA A 151 43.00 2.57 -24.19
CA ALA A 151 42.70 1.29 -23.57
C ALA A 151 41.20 0.95 -23.68
N LYS A 152 40.33 1.95 -23.48
CA LYS A 152 38.88 1.80 -23.58
C LYS A 152 38.46 1.38 -24.98
N ASP A 153 38.90 2.11 -26.01
CA ASP A 153 38.58 1.81 -27.41
C ASP A 153 39.09 0.43 -27.84
N ALA A 154 40.28 0.05 -27.38
CA ALA A 154 40.87 -1.25 -27.66
C ALA A 154 40.08 -2.40 -27.01
N LEU A 155 39.60 -2.22 -25.77
CA LEU A 155 38.76 -3.21 -25.07
C LEU A 155 37.37 -3.32 -25.69
N ILE A 156 36.74 -2.20 -26.09
CA ILE A 156 35.46 -2.18 -26.81
C ILE A 156 35.57 -3.01 -28.09
N LYS A 157 36.59 -2.75 -28.92
CA LYS A 157 36.80 -3.46 -30.20
C LYS A 157 37.20 -4.92 -29.98
N GLY A 158 38.10 -5.18 -29.03
CA GLY A 158 38.69 -6.50 -28.80
C GLY A 158 37.75 -7.51 -28.15
N PHE A 159 36.81 -7.05 -27.31
CA PHE A 159 35.90 -7.90 -26.54
C PHE A 159 34.41 -7.69 -26.86
N LYS A 160 34.10 -6.80 -27.82
CA LYS A 160 32.72 -6.42 -28.20
C LYS A 160 31.90 -5.98 -26.98
N LEU A 161 32.51 -5.14 -26.15
CA LEU A 161 31.92 -4.60 -24.94
C LEU A 161 31.37 -3.20 -25.20
N ASN A 162 30.39 -2.78 -24.41
CA ASN A 162 29.89 -1.40 -24.45
C ASN A 162 30.74 -0.48 -23.55
N ASP A 163 30.53 0.82 -23.71
CA ASP A 163 31.28 1.86 -23.00
C ASP A 163 31.24 1.70 -21.47
N GLU A 164 30.03 1.46 -20.92
CA GLU A 164 29.80 1.27 -19.48
C GLU A 164 30.53 0.04 -18.94
N GLN A 165 30.49 -1.09 -19.65
CA GLN A 165 31.19 -2.32 -19.29
C GLN A 165 32.70 -2.10 -19.23
N VAL A 166 33.27 -1.39 -20.20
CA VAL A 166 34.72 -1.16 -20.26
C VAL A 166 35.17 -0.21 -19.16
N THR A 167 34.45 0.88 -18.92
CA THR A 167 34.72 1.74 -17.76
C THR A 167 34.69 0.91 -16.46
N TYR A 168 33.67 0.07 -16.29
CA TYR A 168 33.55 -0.77 -15.10
C TYR A 168 34.67 -1.83 -14.96
N ILE A 169 35.22 -2.32 -16.09
CA ILE A 169 36.38 -3.23 -16.10
C ILE A 169 37.66 -2.48 -15.70
N LEU A 170 37.87 -1.27 -16.22
CA LEU A 170 39.04 -0.44 -15.89
C LEU A 170 39.04 -0.04 -14.41
N ASP A 171 37.86 0.21 -13.84
CA ASP A 171 37.68 0.54 -12.42
C ASP A 171 37.74 -0.70 -11.49
N MET A 172 37.93 -1.91 -12.04
CA MET A 172 37.93 -3.13 -11.26
C MET A 172 39.20 -3.24 -10.38
N PRO A 173 39.06 -3.44 -9.06
CA PRO A 173 40.23 -3.66 -8.20
C PRO A 173 40.79 -5.08 -8.38
N LEU A 174 42.11 -5.23 -8.37
CA LEU A 174 42.81 -6.51 -8.59
C LEU A 174 42.34 -7.67 -7.67
N ARG A 175 41.83 -7.37 -6.46
CA ARG A 175 41.23 -8.37 -5.55
C ARG A 175 40.06 -9.14 -6.17
N ARG A 176 39.37 -8.55 -7.16
CA ARG A 176 38.25 -9.19 -7.88
C ARG A 176 38.68 -10.31 -8.82
N LEU A 177 39.99 -10.47 -9.06
CA LEU A 177 40.56 -11.55 -9.86
C LEU A 177 40.68 -12.87 -9.09
N THR A 178 40.41 -12.87 -7.79
CA THR A 178 40.45 -14.10 -6.98
C THR A 178 39.38 -15.09 -7.42
N LYS A 179 39.65 -16.39 -7.24
CA LYS A 179 38.68 -17.46 -7.52
C LYS A 179 37.36 -17.26 -6.79
N MET A 180 37.40 -16.75 -5.55
CA MET A 180 36.21 -16.48 -4.74
C MET A 180 35.35 -15.38 -5.39
N SER A 181 35.95 -14.25 -5.76
CA SER A 181 35.23 -13.16 -6.44
C SER A 181 34.62 -13.59 -7.79
N LYS A 182 35.26 -14.50 -8.52
CA LYS A 182 34.68 -15.09 -9.73
C LYS A 182 33.40 -15.89 -9.43
N ILE A 183 33.43 -16.76 -8.41
CA ILE A 183 32.27 -17.56 -7.99
C ILE A 183 31.12 -16.66 -7.54
N GLU A 184 31.42 -15.57 -6.81
CA GLU A 184 30.43 -14.57 -6.42
C GLU A 184 29.76 -13.92 -7.64
N LEU A 185 30.54 -13.51 -8.64
CA LEU A 185 30.01 -12.93 -9.89
C LEU A 185 29.18 -13.94 -10.69
N GLU A 186 29.59 -15.20 -10.76
CA GLU A 186 28.81 -16.26 -11.42
C GLU A 186 27.47 -16.51 -10.71
N THR A 187 27.48 -16.47 -9.38
CA THR A 187 26.27 -16.59 -8.55
C THR A 187 25.35 -15.41 -8.77
N GLU A 188 25.88 -14.19 -8.70
CA GLU A 188 25.15 -12.94 -8.99
C GLU A 188 24.55 -12.98 -10.40
N GLN A 189 25.30 -13.41 -11.41
CA GLN A 189 24.81 -13.56 -12.78
C GLN A 189 23.61 -14.51 -12.86
N LYS A 190 23.68 -15.66 -12.19
CA LYS A 190 22.62 -16.66 -12.17
C LYS A 190 21.35 -16.11 -11.51
N GLU A 191 21.49 -15.42 -10.39
CA GLU A 191 20.38 -14.78 -9.67
C GLU A 191 19.72 -13.67 -10.50
N LEU A 192 20.53 -12.84 -11.16
CA LEU A 192 20.02 -11.78 -12.06
C LEU A 192 19.26 -12.37 -13.24
N LYS A 193 19.80 -13.42 -13.89
CA LYS A 193 19.13 -14.13 -14.99
C LYS A 193 17.79 -14.72 -14.53
N SER A 194 17.77 -15.37 -13.35
CA SER A 194 16.55 -15.91 -12.76
C SER A 194 15.51 -14.81 -12.48
N THR A 195 15.95 -13.69 -11.90
CA THR A 195 15.11 -12.53 -11.59
C THR A 195 14.52 -11.93 -12.86
N ILE A 196 15.33 -11.72 -13.89
CA ILE A 196 14.89 -11.18 -15.19
C ILE A 196 13.91 -12.14 -15.86
N ALA A 197 14.15 -13.46 -15.80
CA ALA A 197 13.23 -14.45 -16.34
C ALA A 197 11.87 -14.41 -15.64
N ALA A 198 11.85 -14.36 -14.30
CA ALA A 198 10.62 -14.23 -13.52
C ALA A 198 9.86 -12.92 -13.85
N LEU A 199 10.57 -11.80 -13.91
CA LEU A 199 9.98 -10.50 -14.27
C LEU A 199 9.47 -10.48 -15.72
N ASN A 200 10.16 -11.13 -16.65
CA ASN A 200 9.69 -11.28 -18.03
C ASN A 200 8.40 -12.10 -18.11
N THR A 201 8.32 -13.21 -17.38
CA THR A 201 7.10 -14.02 -17.31
C THR A 201 5.94 -13.22 -16.72
N LEU A 202 6.19 -12.47 -15.64
CA LEU A 202 5.20 -11.59 -15.03
C LEU A 202 4.71 -10.50 -15.99
N LEU A 203 5.62 -9.82 -16.69
CA LEU A 203 5.26 -8.70 -17.58
C LEU A 203 4.62 -9.15 -18.91
N LYS A 204 4.76 -10.42 -19.31
CA LYS A 204 4.16 -10.97 -20.54
C LYS A 204 2.68 -11.31 -20.41
N SER A 205 2.18 -11.53 -19.20
CA SER A 205 0.80 -11.97 -18.97
C SER A 205 0.07 -11.01 -18.04
N GLU A 206 -1.05 -10.47 -18.51
CA GLU A 206 -1.91 -9.63 -17.68
C GLU A 206 -2.48 -10.42 -16.49
N ASP A 207 -2.79 -11.70 -16.68
CA ASP A 207 -3.28 -12.59 -15.62
C ASP A 207 -2.22 -12.83 -14.54
N ALA A 208 -0.96 -12.96 -14.93
CA ALA A 208 0.14 -13.06 -13.97
C ALA A 208 0.24 -11.79 -13.09
N ILE A 209 0.06 -10.60 -13.69
CA ILE A 209 0.03 -9.34 -12.94
C ILE A 209 -1.19 -9.30 -12.00
N LYS A 210 -2.38 -9.68 -12.48
CA LYS A 210 -3.59 -9.74 -11.64
C LYS A 210 -3.42 -10.69 -10.46
N LYS A 211 -2.83 -11.86 -10.68
CA LYS A 211 -2.53 -12.83 -9.60
C LYS A 211 -1.53 -12.28 -8.59
N GLN A 212 -0.51 -11.57 -9.06
CA GLN A 212 0.45 -10.90 -8.19
C GLN A 212 -0.22 -9.81 -7.35
N VAL A 213 -1.08 -8.98 -7.95
CA VAL A 213 -1.87 -7.96 -7.25
C VAL A 213 -2.76 -8.60 -6.20
N SER A 214 -3.47 -9.68 -6.53
CA SER A 214 -4.31 -10.43 -5.58
C SER A 214 -3.49 -10.91 -4.38
N THR A 215 -2.34 -11.53 -4.63
CA THR A 215 -1.46 -12.06 -3.58
C THR A 215 -0.97 -10.94 -2.65
N GLU A 216 -0.63 -9.78 -3.20
CA GLU A 216 -0.22 -8.61 -2.41
C GLU A 216 -1.37 -8.03 -1.59
N LEU A 217 -2.59 -7.95 -2.16
CA LEU A 217 -3.77 -7.48 -1.45
C LEU A 217 -4.19 -8.45 -0.32
N ASP A 218 -4.07 -9.76 -0.52
CA ASP A 218 -4.34 -10.76 0.51
C ASP A 218 -3.35 -10.65 1.68
N ALA A 219 -2.08 -10.37 1.40
CA ALA A 219 -1.08 -10.13 2.44
C ALA A 219 -1.41 -8.87 3.26
N VAL A 220 -1.84 -7.79 2.61
CA VAL A 220 -2.31 -6.57 3.28
C VAL A 220 -3.56 -6.85 4.10
N ALA A 221 -4.53 -7.57 3.55
CA ALA A 221 -5.74 -7.94 4.28
C ALA A 221 -5.41 -8.74 5.54
N LYS A 222 -4.50 -9.72 5.46
CA LYS A 222 -4.05 -10.49 6.64
C LYS A 222 -3.34 -9.63 7.68
N ALA A 223 -2.53 -8.67 7.25
CA ALA A 223 -1.76 -7.82 8.16
C ALA A 223 -2.62 -6.77 8.88
N PHE A 224 -3.69 -6.28 8.25
CA PHE A 224 -4.46 -5.13 8.74
C PHE A 224 -5.96 -5.41 8.97
N ALA A 225 -6.41 -6.65 8.83
CA ALA A 225 -7.81 -7.00 9.09
C ALA A 225 -8.22 -6.67 10.52
N THR A 226 -9.38 -6.02 10.66
CA THR A 226 -10.02 -5.79 11.95
C THR A 226 -11.46 -6.34 11.91
N PRO A 227 -11.99 -6.84 13.04
CA PRO A 227 -13.38 -7.28 13.09
C PRO A 227 -14.34 -6.15 12.73
N ARG A 228 -15.47 -6.51 12.13
CA ARG A 228 -16.53 -5.56 11.79
C ARG A 228 -17.11 -4.93 13.06
N ARG A 229 -17.20 -3.60 13.08
CA ARG A 229 -17.77 -2.83 14.20
C ARG A 229 -19.27 -2.56 14.01
N THR A 230 -19.66 -2.04 12.85
CA THR A 230 -21.06 -1.72 12.54
C THR A 230 -21.85 -2.96 12.19
N ARG A 231 -22.91 -3.26 12.95
CA ARG A 231 -23.87 -4.32 12.61
C ARG A 231 -24.80 -3.85 11.49
N ILE A 232 -25.09 -4.73 10.52
CA ILE A 232 -26.13 -4.48 9.51
C ILE A 232 -27.39 -5.20 9.98
N GLY A 233 -28.45 -4.45 10.27
CA GLY A 233 -29.79 -5.01 10.51
C GLY A 233 -30.49 -5.41 9.21
N ALA A 234 -31.49 -6.28 9.30
CA ALA A 234 -32.41 -6.49 8.17
C ALA A 234 -33.21 -5.19 7.93
N ALA A 235 -33.47 -4.89 6.65
CA ALA A 235 -34.36 -3.81 6.25
C ALA A 235 -35.82 -4.15 6.54
#